data_AF-A0A067KLZ7-F1
#
_entry.id   AF-A0A067KLZ7-F1
#
_cell.length_a   1.000
_cell.length_b   1.000
_cell.length_c   1.000
_cell.angle_alpha   90.00
_cell.angle_beta   90.00
_cell.angle_gamma   90.00
#
_symmetry.space_group_name_H-M   'P 1'
#
loop_
_entity.id
_entity.type
_entity.pdbx_description
1 polymer ?
#
loop_
_entity_poly.entity_id
_entity_poly.type
_entity_poly.pdbx_seq_one_letter_code
_entity_poly.pdbx_strand_id
1 'polypeptide(L)' 'MFTGRSRNWMMVAWDSGIRTLLVEVDDSQACSMLTQSAPLPSHVANLILNIKELLTRDWQVHIFAYS' A
#
# COMPACT_ATOMS: atom_id res chain seq x y z
N MET A 1 -5.96 -6.05 7.98
CA MET A 1 -5.09 -7.26 7.95
C MET A 1 -4.52 -7.48 6.53
N PHE A 2 -3.29 -7.03 6.27
CA PHE A 2 -2.66 -7.14 4.94
C PHE A 2 -1.98 -8.51 4.78
N THR A 3 -2.72 -9.48 4.24
CA THR A 3 -2.18 -10.81 3.92
C THR A 3 -1.49 -10.76 2.56
N GLY A 4 -0.48 -11.60 2.30
CA GLY A 4 0.32 -11.61 1.05
C GLY A 4 -0.48 -11.76 -0.27
N ARG A 5 -1.80 -11.88 -0.20
CA ARG A 5 -2.72 -11.74 -1.35
C ARG A 5 -2.70 -10.33 -1.95
N SER A 6 -2.53 -9.27 -1.16
CA SER A 6 -2.60 -7.88 -1.65
C SER A 6 -1.59 -7.58 -2.76
N ARG A 7 -0.37 -8.11 -2.64
CA ARG A 7 0.70 -7.95 -3.65
C ARG A 7 0.33 -8.57 -5.00
N ASN A 8 -0.24 -9.77 -5.00
CA ASN A 8 -0.62 -10.46 -6.25
C ASN A 8 -1.70 -9.68 -7.01
N TRP A 9 -2.64 -9.06 -6.28
CA TRP A 9 -3.75 -8.33 -6.90
C TRP A 9 -3.27 -7.02 -7.51
N MET A 10 -2.32 -6.35 -6.85
CA MET A 10 -1.67 -5.13 -7.39
C MET A 10 -0.86 -5.43 -8.66
N MET A 11 -0.16 -6.56 -8.73
CA MET A 11 0.56 -6.93 -9.96
C MET A 11 -0.38 -7.28 -11.11
N VAL A 12 -1.44 -8.06 -10.85
CA VAL A 12 -2.45 -8.39 -11.87
C VAL A 12 -3.15 -7.14 -12.41
N ALA A 13 -3.47 -6.18 -11.54
CA ALA A 13 -4.05 -4.90 -11.94
C ALA A 13 -3.11 -4.10 -12.85
N TRP A 14 -1.80 -4.12 -12.56
CA TRP A 14 -0.79 -3.43 -13.37
C TRP A 14 -0.70 -4.00 -14.78
N ASP A 15 -0.62 -5.34 -14.85
CA ASP A 15 -0.55 -6.09 -16.10
C ASP A 15 -1.83 -5.92 -16.93
N SER A 16 -2.97 -5.69 -16.26
CA SER A 16 -4.26 -5.41 -16.89
C SER A 16 -4.43 -3.95 -17.35
N GLY A 17 -3.39 -3.11 -17.22
CA GLY A 17 -3.45 -1.70 -17.63
C GLY A 17 -4.19 -0.78 -16.66
N ILE A 18 -4.60 -1.28 -15.49
CA ILE A 18 -5.17 -0.43 -14.44
C ILE A 18 -4.04 0.45 -13.91
N ARG A 19 -4.31 1.74 -13.81
CA ARG A 19 -3.37 2.75 -13.29
C ARG A 19 -3.92 3.49 -12.08
N THR A 20 -5.21 3.35 -11.76
CA THR A 20 -5.79 3.96 -10.55
C THR A 20 -5.84 2.93 -9.44
N LEU A 21 -5.32 3.29 -8.26
CA LEU A 21 -5.28 2.41 -7.11
C LEU A 21 -5.91 3.10 -5.90
N LEU A 22 -7.06 2.59 -5.47
CA LEU A 22 -7.77 3.07 -4.28
C LEU A 22 -7.32 2.21 -3.09
N VAL A 23 -6.65 2.81 -2.12
CA VAL A 23 -6.19 2.14 -0.91
C VAL A 23 -7.06 2.63 0.25
N GLU A 24 -7.94 1.76 0.73
CA GLU A 24 -8.64 1.99 1.98
C GLU A 24 -7.80 1.42 3.12
N VAL A 25 -7.52 2.26 4.11
CA VAL A 25 -6.78 1.88 5.31
C VAL A 25 -7.69 2.07 6.52
N ASP A 26 -7.94 0.95 7.21
CA ASP A 26 -8.76 0.84 8.40
C ASP A 26 -8.02 1.19 9.69
N ASP A 27 -6.69 1.34 9.61
CA ASP A 27 -5.80 1.62 10.73
C ASP A 27 -5.01 2.92 10.49
N SER A 28 -5.21 3.90 11.37
CA SER A 28 -4.57 5.22 11.26
C SER A 28 -3.04 5.14 11.33
N GLN A 29 -2.51 4.18 12.09
CA GLN A 29 -1.07 3.96 12.23
C GLN A 29 -0.47 3.41 10.92
N ALA A 30 -1.13 2.46 10.26
CA ALA A 30 -0.76 1.94 8.95
C ALA A 30 -0.81 3.03 7.87
N CYS A 31 -1.81 3.92 7.92
CA CYS A 31 -1.91 5.06 7.02
C CYS A 31 -0.71 6.01 7.19
N SER A 32 -0.35 6.35 8.43
CA SER A 32 0.85 7.14 8.73
C SER A 32 2.13 6.43 8.26
N MET A 33 2.25 5.12 8.42
CA MET A 33 3.43 4.36 7.95
C MET A 33 3.57 4.33 6.42
N LEU A 34 2.46 4.33 5.69
CA LEU A 34 2.44 4.36 4.23
C LEU A 34 2.75 5.74 3.67
N THR A 35 2.30 6.80 4.35
CA THR A 35 2.42 8.20 3.89
C THR A 35 3.67 8.90 4.41
N GLN A 36 4.15 8.57 5.60
CA GLN A 36 5.29 9.24 6.24
C GLN A 36 6.54 8.36 6.26
N SER A 37 7.70 9.00 6.32
CA SER A 37 9.01 8.36 6.54
C SER A 37 9.23 8.16 8.05
N ALA A 38 8.37 7.39 8.69
CA ALA A 38 8.52 7.02 10.10
C ALA A 38 9.35 5.73 10.24
N PRO A 39 10.02 5.51 11.38
CA PRO A 39 10.66 4.23 11.68
C PRO A 39 9.62 3.11 11.66
N LEU A 40 9.84 2.10 10.83
CA LEU A 40 8.91 0.98 10.68
C LEU A 40 9.23 -0.11 11.72
N PRO A 41 8.23 -0.66 12.44
CA PRO A 41 8.44 -1.82 13.27
C PRO A 41 8.93 -3.01 12.42
N SER A 42 9.93 -3.74 12.91
CA SER A 42 10.61 -4.81 12.15
C SER A 42 9.67 -5.89 11.61
N HIS A 43 8.57 -6.17 12.30
CA HIS A 43 7.58 -7.18 11.93
C HIS A 43 6.66 -6.75 10.77
N VAL A 44 6.54 -5.46 10.46
CA VAL A 44 5.74 -4.92 9.32
C VAL A 44 6.58 -4.20 8.28
N ALA A 45 7.86 -3.95 8.55
CA ALA A 45 8.75 -3.17 7.68
C ALA A 45 8.78 -3.70 6.23
N ASN A 46 8.96 -5.01 6.05
CA ASN A 46 8.98 -5.61 4.71
C ASN A 46 7.67 -5.43 3.94
N LEU A 47 6.52 -5.51 4.64
CA LEU A 47 5.22 -5.33 4.01
C LEU A 47 5.02 -3.88 3.58
N ILE A 48 5.31 -2.92 4.46
CA ILE A 48 5.16 -1.49 4.18
C ILE A 48 6.10 -1.07 3.05
N LEU A 49 7.34 -1.57 3.03
CA LEU A 49 8.28 -1.31 1.93
C LEU A 49 7.78 -1.87 0.60
N ASN A 50 7.28 -3.10 0.56
CA ASN A 50 6.68 -3.67 -0.66
C ASN A 50 5.49 -2.84 -1.16
N ILE A 51 4.64 -2.34 -0.25
CA ILE A 51 3.52 -1.48 -0.64
C ILE A 51 4.06 -0.15 -1.19
N LYS A 52 5.00 0.51 -0.49
CA LYS A 52 5.63 1.74 -0.98
C LYS A 52 6.26 1.57 -2.37
N GLU A 53 6.99 0.48 -2.61
CA GLU A 53 7.53 0.16 -3.94
C GLU A 53 6.44 0.00 -5.00
N LEU A 54 5.33 -0.65 -4.67
CA LEU A 54 4.20 -0.77 -5.58
C LEU A 54 3.55 0.59 -5.85
N LEU A 55 3.44 1.46 -4.85
CA LEU A 55 2.92 2.82 -4.97
C LEU A 55 3.87 3.76 -5.75
N THR A 56 5.18 3.48 -5.79
CA THR A 56 6.15 4.26 -6.59
C THR A 56 6.12 3.95 -8.09
N ARG A 57 5.39 2.92 -8.52
CA ARG A 57 5.09 2.75 -9.96
C ARG A 57 4.10 3.83 -10.41
N ASP A 58 3.89 3.96 -11.72
CA ASP A 58 3.03 4.98 -12.35
C ASP A 58 1.52 4.76 -12.07
N TRP A 59 1.15 4.71 -10.78
CA TRP A 59 -0.21 4.61 -10.32
C TRP A 59 -0.71 5.98 -9.87
N GLN A 60 -1.95 6.29 -10.22
CA GLN A 60 -2.73 7.33 -9.57
C GLN A 60 -3.31 6.75 -8.27
N VAL A 61 -2.59 6.99 -7.16
CA VAL A 61 -2.93 6.44 -5.84
C VAL A 61 -3.83 7.40 -5.07
N HIS A 62 -4.96 6.90 -4.58
CA HIS A 62 -5.80 7.61 -3.61
C HIS A 62 -5.90 6.79 -2.32
N ILE A 63 -5.46 7.37 -1.20
CA ILE A 63 -5.48 6.74 0.12
C ILE A 63 -6.62 7.34 0.92
N PHE A 64 -7.54 6.50 1.38
CA PHE A 64 -8.66 6.89 2.25
C PHE A 64 -8.42 6.28 3.63
N ALA A 65 -8.51 7.12 4.67
CA ALA A 65 -8.51 6.68 6.06
C ALA A 65 -9.93 6.83 6.60
N TYR A 66 -10.51 5.74 7.11
CA TYR A 66 -11.75 5.81 7.87
C TYR A 66 -11.40 6.11 9.34
N SER A 67 -11.98 7.19 9.86
CA SER A 67 -11.86 7.63 11.26
C SER A 67 -12.95 7.03 12.13
#